data_AF-A0A959T6B7-F1
#
_entry.id   AF-A0A959T6B7-F1
#
_cell.length_a   1.000
_cell.length_b   1.000
_cell.length_c   1.000
_cell.angle_alpha   90.00
_cell.angle_beta   90.00
_cell.angle_gamma   90.00
#
_symmetry.space_group_name_H-M   'P 1'
#
loop_
_entity.id
_entity.type
_entity.pdbx_description
1 polymer ?
#
loop_
_entity_poly.entity_id
_entity_poly.type
_entity_poly.pdbx_seq_one_letter_code
_entity_poly.pdbx_strand_id
1 'polypeptide(L)'
;MTLPDYLTAVNKQFKTGLAREHAYRGDLQQLLTTLCPGVLVTNEPARVACGAPDYILTRKQIPVGYIEAKDIGADLDSKGYKEQFARYKGSLDNLIITDYLQFRFFRDGEPTASIHIAEVAGGKLKPLPENFDRFKALVADFVAWQGQTITSPAKLAGMMAGKARLLADVIAQAVGSDEQTQANTNLRDQLEAFKTILIHDITPQSFADLYAQT
;
A
#
# COMPACT_ATOMS: atom_id res chain seq x y z
N MET A 1 0.77 19.78 -16.72
CA MET A 1 2.10 20.24 -16.27
C MET A 1 3.15 19.41 -16.97
N THR A 2 4.18 20.03 -17.57
CA THR A 2 5.29 19.29 -18.19
C THR A 2 6.45 19.07 -17.20
N LEU A 3 7.40 18.18 -17.52
CA LEU A 3 8.62 17.98 -16.71
C LEU A 3 9.45 19.26 -16.54
N PRO A 4 9.70 20.06 -17.60
CA PRO A 4 10.33 21.38 -17.44
C PRO A 4 9.58 22.32 -16.48
N ASP A 5 8.25 22.37 -16.55
CA ASP A 5 7.44 23.21 -15.66
C ASP A 5 7.57 22.73 -14.21
N TYR A 6 7.51 21.42 -13.99
CA TYR A 6 7.72 20.78 -12.70
C TYR A 6 9.07 21.16 -12.11
N LEU A 7 10.17 20.97 -12.85
CA LEU A 7 11.50 21.32 -12.36
C LEU A 7 11.64 22.82 -12.09
N THR A 8 10.93 23.67 -12.85
CA THR A 8 10.91 25.12 -12.60
C THR A 8 10.20 25.46 -11.28
N ALA A 9 9.04 24.84 -11.02
CA ALA A 9 8.29 25.01 -9.78
C ALA A 9 9.09 24.52 -8.56
N VAL A 10 9.64 23.30 -8.66
CA VAL A 10 10.47 22.70 -7.61
C VAL A 10 11.73 23.54 -7.35
N ASN A 11 12.42 24.02 -8.39
CA ASN A 11 13.61 24.87 -8.24
C ASN A 11 13.28 26.23 -7.61
N LYS A 12 12.09 26.78 -7.90
CA LYS A 12 11.63 28.03 -7.26
C LYS A 12 11.48 27.83 -5.76
N GLN A 13 10.86 26.74 -5.33
CA GLN A 13 10.71 26.40 -3.92
C GLN A 13 12.07 26.09 -3.26
N PHE A 14 12.91 25.26 -3.91
CA PHE A 14 14.23 24.88 -3.42
C PHE A 14 15.12 26.10 -3.13
N LYS A 15 15.12 27.09 -4.03
CA LYS A 15 15.90 28.34 -3.87
C LYS A 15 15.48 29.18 -2.66
N THR A 16 14.28 29.01 -2.14
CA THR A 16 13.84 29.78 -0.95
C THR A 16 14.59 29.34 0.31
N GLY A 17 15.13 28.11 0.34
CA GLY A 17 15.74 27.51 1.53
C GLY A 17 14.76 27.25 2.69
N LEU A 18 13.48 27.58 2.52
CA LEU A 18 12.41 27.37 3.51
C LEU A 18 11.54 26.15 3.18
N ALA A 19 11.60 25.68 1.93
CA ALA A 19 10.85 24.52 1.47
C ALA A 19 11.34 23.25 2.18
N ARG A 20 10.39 22.44 2.62
CA ARG A 20 10.56 21.11 3.22
C ARG A 20 9.80 20.11 2.37
N GLU A 21 9.87 18.83 2.73
CA GLU A 21 9.22 17.71 2.03
C GLU A 21 7.79 17.98 1.56
N HIS A 22 6.95 18.61 2.40
CA HIS A 22 5.55 18.91 2.06
C HIS A 22 5.37 19.92 0.93
N ALA A 23 6.31 20.85 0.77
CA ALA A 23 6.16 21.98 -0.14
C ALA A 23 6.16 21.52 -1.62
N TYR A 24 6.92 20.47 -1.93
CA TYR A 24 7.02 19.89 -3.27
C TYR A 24 5.86 18.95 -3.63
N ARG A 25 4.98 18.62 -2.67
CA ARG A 25 3.99 17.56 -2.88
C ARG A 25 2.94 17.88 -3.93
N GLY A 26 2.47 19.12 -3.91
CA GLY A 26 1.50 19.60 -4.89
C GLY A 26 2.06 19.57 -6.31
N ASP A 27 3.33 19.95 -6.48
CA ASP A 27 4.00 19.96 -7.78
C ASP A 27 4.13 18.53 -8.34
N LEU A 28 4.53 17.56 -7.50
CA LEU A 28 4.64 16.16 -7.92
C LEU A 28 3.28 15.54 -8.24
N GLN A 29 2.25 15.84 -7.43
CA GLN A 29 0.88 15.38 -7.68
C GLN A 29 0.37 15.89 -9.04
N GLN A 30 0.60 17.16 -9.36
CA GLN A 30 0.17 17.75 -10.63
C GLN A 30 0.92 17.15 -11.83
N LEU A 31 2.22 16.88 -11.68
CA LEU A 31 3.02 16.18 -12.70
C LEU A 31 2.44 14.77 -12.96
N LEU A 32 2.29 13.95 -11.92
CA LEU A 32 1.81 12.57 -12.04
C LEU A 32 0.38 12.50 -12.60
N THR A 33 -0.49 13.42 -12.19
CA THR A 33 -1.86 13.52 -12.74
C THR A 33 -1.85 13.81 -14.24
N THR A 34 -0.88 14.62 -14.71
CA THR A 34 -0.71 14.89 -16.14
C THR A 34 -0.15 13.68 -16.89
N LEU A 35 0.83 12.98 -16.30
CA LEU A 35 1.49 11.84 -16.93
C LEU A 35 0.62 10.58 -17.00
N CYS A 36 -0.32 10.43 -16.07
CA CYS A 36 -1.13 9.22 -15.91
C CYS A 36 -2.64 9.53 -16.04
N PRO A 37 -3.15 9.78 -17.26
CA PRO A 37 -4.58 10.04 -17.45
C PRO A 37 -5.40 8.83 -16.97
N GLY A 38 -6.44 9.10 -16.17
CA GLY A 38 -7.30 8.06 -15.61
C GLY A 38 -6.79 7.41 -14.31
N VAL A 39 -5.67 7.90 -13.77
CA VAL A 39 -5.18 7.56 -12.42
C VAL A 39 -5.39 8.76 -11.50
N LEU A 40 -6.07 8.54 -10.39
CA LEU A 40 -6.21 9.53 -9.33
C LEU A 40 -4.97 9.47 -8.44
N VAL A 41 -4.25 10.59 -8.34
CA VAL A 41 -3.09 10.76 -7.47
C VAL A 41 -3.55 11.48 -6.20
N THR A 42 -3.57 10.76 -5.08
CA THR A 42 -3.95 11.31 -3.79
C THR A 42 -2.70 11.47 -2.93
N ASN A 43 -2.38 12.70 -2.55
CA ASN A 43 -1.39 13.00 -1.53
C ASN A 43 -2.01 12.87 -0.12
N GLU A 44 -1.21 12.47 0.86
CA GLU A 44 -1.63 12.30 2.26
C GLU A 44 -2.88 11.41 2.43
N PRO A 45 -2.86 10.17 1.90
CA PRO A 45 -3.97 9.25 2.09
C PRO A 45 -4.17 8.89 3.56
N ALA A 46 -5.39 8.46 3.90
CA ALA A 46 -5.68 7.86 5.19
C ALA A 46 -4.71 6.69 5.46
N ARG A 47 -4.26 6.53 6.71
CA ARG A 47 -3.31 5.50 7.11
C ARG A 47 -3.75 4.11 6.61
N VAL A 48 -2.84 3.43 5.94
CA VAL A 48 -2.97 2.02 5.56
C VAL A 48 -2.29 1.13 6.61
N ALA A 49 -2.58 -0.18 6.60
CA ALA A 49 -2.09 -1.12 7.62
C ALA A 49 -0.54 -1.14 7.76
N CYS A 50 0.20 -0.83 6.70
CA CYS A 50 1.67 -0.81 6.70
C CYS A 50 2.30 0.57 6.97
N GLY A 51 1.49 1.63 7.13
CA GLY A 51 1.93 3.00 7.39
C GLY A 51 1.12 4.06 6.62
N ALA A 52 1.70 5.24 6.43
CA ALA A 52 1.13 6.30 5.60
C ALA A 52 2.16 6.65 4.52
N PRO A 53 2.07 6.05 3.32
CA PRO A 53 2.87 6.52 2.20
C PRO A 53 2.40 7.94 1.82
N ASP A 54 3.32 8.76 1.32
CA ASP A 54 3.00 10.15 0.96
C ASP A 54 1.97 10.26 -0.16
N TYR A 55 1.97 9.31 -1.10
CA TYR A 55 1.00 9.24 -2.18
C TYR A 55 0.47 7.83 -2.40
N ILE A 56 -0.80 7.79 -2.78
CA ILE A 56 -1.44 6.61 -3.36
C ILE A 56 -1.95 6.96 -4.76
N LEU A 57 -1.63 6.09 -5.72
CA LEU A 57 -2.14 6.17 -7.08
C LEU A 57 -3.25 5.14 -7.21
N THR A 58 -4.45 5.59 -7.58
CA THR A 58 -5.62 4.71 -7.70
C THR A 58 -6.24 4.79 -9.09
N ARG A 59 -6.66 3.65 -9.63
CA ARG A 59 -7.44 3.57 -10.88
C ARG A 59 -8.77 2.93 -10.54
N LYS A 60 -9.88 3.66 -10.73
CA LYS A 60 -11.23 3.19 -10.35
C LYS A 60 -11.28 2.67 -8.89
N GLN A 61 -10.69 3.39 -7.95
CA GLN A 61 -10.57 3.04 -6.52
C GLN A 61 -9.64 1.85 -6.19
N ILE A 62 -8.96 1.27 -7.18
CA ILE A 62 -7.97 0.21 -6.95
C ILE A 62 -6.58 0.85 -6.85
N PRO A 63 -5.82 0.64 -5.76
CA PRO A 63 -4.43 1.08 -5.68
C PRO A 63 -3.58 0.41 -6.75
N VAL A 64 -2.94 1.22 -7.60
CA VAL A 64 -2.00 0.75 -8.64
C VAL A 64 -0.55 1.01 -8.25
N GLY A 65 -0.29 1.85 -7.25
CA GLY A 65 1.04 2.08 -6.76
C GLY A 65 1.09 3.11 -5.63
N TYR A 66 2.21 3.12 -4.94
CA TYR A 66 2.47 4.00 -3.81
C TYR A 66 3.77 4.77 -4.03
N ILE A 67 3.85 5.98 -3.48
CA ILE A 67 5.06 6.80 -3.56
C ILE A 67 5.39 7.31 -2.16
N GLU A 68 6.65 7.15 -1.77
CA GLU A 68 7.24 7.76 -0.59
C GLU A 68 8.26 8.81 -1.06
N ALA A 69 8.15 10.03 -0.55
CA ALA A 69 9.01 11.13 -0.91
C ALA A 69 9.85 11.59 0.29
N LYS A 70 11.07 12.04 0.01
CA LYS A 70 11.97 12.69 0.98
C LYS A 70 12.41 14.05 0.46
N ASP A 71 13.05 14.82 1.33
CA ASP A 71 13.52 16.16 0.97
C ASP A 71 14.56 16.10 -0.16
N ILE A 72 14.64 17.17 -0.96
CA ILE A 72 15.57 17.24 -2.08
C ILE A 72 17.01 17.17 -1.56
N GLY A 73 17.79 16.23 -2.11
CA GLY A 73 19.17 16.00 -1.68
C GLY A 73 19.29 15.15 -0.41
N ALA A 74 18.19 14.61 0.11
CA ALA A 74 18.24 13.60 1.16
C ALA A 74 18.89 12.31 0.63
N ASP A 75 19.77 11.72 1.44
CA ASP A 75 20.35 10.42 1.12
C ASP A 75 19.30 9.31 1.32
N LEU A 76 18.74 8.83 0.21
CA LEU A 76 17.77 7.73 0.17
C LEU A 76 18.37 6.38 0.65
N ASP A 77 19.69 6.27 0.79
CA ASP A 77 20.36 5.08 1.34
C ASP A 77 20.75 5.24 2.82
N SER A 78 20.38 6.38 3.43
CA SER A 78 20.69 6.66 4.83
C SER A 78 20.08 5.62 5.77
N LYS A 79 20.80 5.34 6.87
CA LYS A 79 20.35 4.39 7.89
C LYS A 79 18.99 4.77 8.50
N GLY A 80 18.67 6.06 8.54
CA GLY A 80 17.40 6.56 9.09
C GLY A 80 16.17 6.08 8.31
N TYR A 81 16.32 5.79 7.01
CA TYR A 81 15.21 5.35 6.18
C TYR A 81 15.14 3.85 5.96
N LYS A 82 16.19 3.09 6.31
CA LYS A 82 16.27 1.64 6.04
C LYS A 82 15.08 0.86 6.59
N GLU A 83 14.70 1.11 7.84
CA GLU A 83 13.60 0.36 8.48
C GLU A 83 12.24 0.72 7.85
N GLN A 84 12.00 2.02 7.62
CA GLN A 84 10.78 2.49 6.96
C GLN A 84 10.66 1.92 5.54
N PHE A 85 11.74 2.00 4.75
CA PHE A 85 11.77 1.51 3.37
C PHE A 85 11.69 0.00 3.31
N ALA A 86 12.31 -0.74 4.24
CA ALA A 86 12.16 -2.19 4.33
C ALA A 86 10.70 -2.59 4.59
N ARG A 87 10.02 -1.90 5.54
CA ARG A 87 8.60 -2.14 5.82
C ARG A 87 7.72 -1.88 4.60
N TYR A 88 7.95 -0.79 3.87
CA TYR A 88 7.20 -0.46 2.67
C TYR A 88 7.48 -1.43 1.52
N LYS A 89 8.74 -1.77 1.25
CA LYS A 89 9.10 -2.77 0.24
C LYS A 89 8.49 -4.15 0.52
N GLY A 90 8.39 -4.53 1.80
CA GLY A 90 7.77 -5.81 2.19
C GLY A 90 6.23 -5.82 2.21
N SER A 91 5.60 -4.64 2.20
CA SER A 91 4.12 -4.54 2.31
C SER A 91 3.45 -4.05 1.04
N LEU A 92 4.18 -3.31 0.19
CA LEU A 92 3.67 -2.63 -0.99
C LEU A 92 4.29 -3.26 -2.23
N ASP A 93 3.44 -3.89 -3.02
CA ASP A 93 3.82 -4.64 -4.21
C ASP A 93 4.34 -3.73 -5.35
N ASN A 94 3.98 -2.44 -5.37
CA ASN A 94 4.45 -1.47 -6.38
C ASN A 94 4.71 -0.11 -5.73
N LEU A 95 5.99 0.26 -5.61
CA LEU A 95 6.46 1.40 -4.81
C LEU A 95 7.47 2.25 -5.57
N ILE A 96 7.36 3.57 -5.45
CA ILE A 96 8.41 4.52 -5.83
C ILE A 96 8.95 5.18 -4.57
N ILE A 97 10.28 5.29 -4.47
CA ILE A 97 10.96 6.12 -3.49
C ILE A 97 11.65 7.26 -4.23
N THR A 98 11.45 8.49 -3.79
CA THR A 98 11.97 9.68 -4.48
C THR A 98 12.42 10.77 -3.52
N ASP A 99 13.40 11.57 -3.94
CA ASP A 99 13.76 12.86 -3.34
C ASP A 99 13.29 14.04 -4.23
N TYR A 100 12.25 13.81 -5.05
CA TYR A 100 11.72 14.71 -6.09
C TYR A 100 12.60 14.87 -7.34
N LEU A 101 13.84 14.37 -7.36
CA LEU A 101 14.77 14.45 -8.50
C LEU A 101 15.20 13.06 -9.00
N GLN A 102 15.49 12.15 -8.08
CA GLN A 102 15.73 10.73 -8.29
C GLN A 102 14.44 9.95 -8.03
N PHE A 103 14.13 8.99 -8.89
CA PHE A 103 13.00 8.08 -8.74
C PHE A 103 13.51 6.64 -8.79
N ARG A 104 13.30 5.91 -7.70
CA ARG A 104 13.66 4.50 -7.55
C ARG A 104 12.39 3.67 -7.53
N PHE A 105 12.24 2.78 -8.51
CA PHE A 105 11.06 1.95 -8.72
C PHE A 105 11.31 0.57 -8.10
N PHE A 106 10.33 0.09 -7.33
CA PHE A 106 10.34 -1.20 -6.69
C PHE A 106 9.06 -1.97 -7.04
N ARG A 107 9.21 -3.27 -7.29
CA ARG A 107 8.10 -4.19 -7.51
C ARG A 107 8.33 -5.45 -6.69
N ASP A 108 7.33 -5.82 -5.89
CA ASP A 108 7.37 -6.94 -4.95
C ASP A 108 8.63 -6.90 -4.06
N GLY A 109 9.02 -5.69 -3.65
CA GLY A 109 10.21 -5.42 -2.83
C GLY A 109 11.54 -5.30 -3.60
N GLU A 110 11.59 -5.74 -4.86
CA GLU A 110 12.80 -5.76 -5.69
C GLU A 110 12.97 -4.47 -6.52
N PRO A 111 14.19 -3.92 -6.64
CA PRO A 111 14.46 -2.76 -7.48
C PRO A 111 14.31 -3.09 -8.96
N THR A 112 13.48 -2.33 -9.68
CA THR A 112 13.23 -2.53 -11.12
C THR A 112 13.92 -1.49 -11.98
N ALA A 113 13.92 -0.23 -11.55
CA ALA A 113 14.54 0.87 -12.27
C ALA A 113 14.94 2.00 -11.32
N SER A 114 15.90 2.81 -11.75
CA SER A 114 16.27 4.07 -11.09
C SER A 114 16.58 5.10 -12.16
N ILE A 115 16.10 6.34 -11.98
CA ILE A 115 16.30 7.42 -12.93
C ILE A 115 16.39 8.78 -12.23
N HIS A 116 17.22 9.67 -12.76
CA HIS A 116 17.30 11.06 -12.33
C HIS A 116 16.73 11.95 -13.42
N ILE A 117 15.80 12.84 -13.07
CA ILE A 117 15.28 13.87 -14.00
C ILE A 117 15.99 15.21 -13.83
N ALA A 118 16.71 15.39 -12.73
CA ALA A 118 17.54 16.55 -12.46
C ALA A 118 18.60 16.22 -11.40
N GLU A 119 19.59 17.09 -11.29
CA GLU A 119 20.64 17.02 -10.27
C GLU A 119 20.81 18.36 -9.58
N VAL A 120 21.25 18.35 -8.32
CA VAL A 120 21.63 19.58 -7.61
C VAL A 120 23.08 19.92 -7.97
N ALA A 121 23.29 21.00 -8.71
CA ALA A 121 24.61 21.49 -9.08
C ALA A 121 24.74 22.99 -8.73
N GLY A 122 25.69 23.33 -7.85
CA GLY A 122 25.95 24.71 -7.46
C GLY A 122 24.76 25.42 -6.81
N GLY A 123 23.97 24.70 -6.00
CA GLY A 123 22.79 25.25 -5.31
C GLY A 123 21.58 25.50 -6.24
N LYS A 124 21.60 24.95 -7.46
CA LYS A 124 20.48 25.01 -8.41
C LYS A 124 20.15 23.62 -8.91
N LEU A 125 18.88 23.42 -9.29
CA LEU A 125 18.48 22.23 -10.03
C LEU A 125 18.91 22.35 -11.49
N LYS A 126 19.70 21.38 -11.95
CA LYS A 126 20.09 21.18 -13.34
C LYS A 126 19.23 20.06 -13.93
N PRO A 127 18.32 20.35 -14.87
CA PRO A 127 17.54 19.33 -15.55
C PRO A 127 18.40 18.34 -16.34
N LEU A 128 17.93 17.10 -16.47
CA LEU A 128 18.49 16.05 -17.33
C LEU A 128 17.46 15.65 -18.41
N PRO A 129 17.29 16.45 -19.48
CA PRO A 129 16.25 16.22 -20.49
C PRO A 129 16.34 14.86 -21.19
N GLU A 130 17.54 14.30 -21.32
CA GLU A 130 17.80 12.98 -21.89
C GLU A 130 17.05 11.84 -21.17
N ASN A 131 16.71 12.06 -19.89
CA ASN A 131 16.00 11.09 -19.07
C ASN A 131 14.48 11.29 -19.06
N PHE A 132 13.96 12.36 -19.65
CA PHE A 132 12.53 12.70 -19.56
C PHE A 132 11.64 11.68 -20.26
N ASP A 133 12.00 11.25 -21.46
CA ASP A 133 11.21 10.25 -22.19
C ASP A 133 11.22 8.90 -21.49
N ARG A 134 12.40 8.49 -20.99
CA ARG A 134 12.53 7.27 -20.19
C ARG A 134 11.75 7.35 -18.87
N PHE A 135 11.75 8.49 -18.20
CA PHE A 135 10.96 8.70 -16.98
C PHE A 135 9.47 8.57 -17.26
N LYS A 136 8.97 9.19 -18.33
CA LYS A 136 7.56 9.05 -18.73
C LYS A 136 7.19 7.59 -19.01
N ALA A 137 8.06 6.85 -19.69
CA ALA A 137 7.85 5.42 -19.95
C ALA A 137 7.82 4.61 -18.64
N LEU A 138 8.77 4.83 -17.72
CA LEU A 138 8.81 4.15 -16.43
C LEU A 138 7.57 4.44 -15.57
N VAL A 139 7.10 5.70 -15.56
CA VAL A 139 5.87 6.08 -14.84
C VAL A 139 4.64 5.45 -15.49
N ALA A 140 4.58 5.40 -16.83
CA ALA A 140 3.51 4.71 -17.55
C ALA A 140 3.48 3.21 -17.21
N ASP A 141 4.63 2.54 -17.23
CA ASP A 141 4.78 1.13 -16.85
C ASP A 141 4.46 0.89 -15.37
N PHE A 142 4.80 1.84 -14.51
CA PHE A 142 4.48 1.81 -13.08
C PHE A 142 2.96 1.79 -12.85
N VAL A 143 2.20 2.68 -13.51
CA VAL A 143 0.74 2.73 -13.35
C VAL A 143 -0.01 1.73 -14.21
N ALA A 144 0.61 1.21 -15.27
CA ALA A 144 0.08 0.12 -16.07
C ALA A 144 0.12 -1.22 -15.32
N TRP A 145 0.93 -1.30 -14.26
CA TRP A 145 0.93 -2.44 -13.35
C TRP A 145 -0.48 -2.63 -12.79
N GLN A 146 -1.13 -3.68 -13.28
CA GLN A 146 -2.30 -4.23 -12.64
C GLN A 146 -1.75 -5.11 -11.55
N GLY A 147 -1.73 -4.58 -10.33
CA GLY A 147 -1.51 -5.41 -9.17
C GLY A 147 -2.42 -6.62 -9.27
N GLN A 148 -1.84 -7.79 -9.03
CA GLN A 148 -2.60 -9.02 -8.90
C GLN A 148 -3.78 -8.73 -7.98
N THR A 149 -4.96 -8.60 -8.56
CA THR A 149 -6.23 -8.28 -7.92
C THR A 149 -6.53 -9.33 -6.86
N ILE A 150 -5.90 -9.27 -5.69
CA ILE A 150 -5.87 -10.35 -4.69
C ILE A 150 -5.83 -11.74 -5.38
N THR A 151 -4.87 -11.98 -6.28
CA THR A 151 -4.78 -13.28 -6.99
C THR A 151 -3.72 -14.19 -6.40
N SER A 152 -3.05 -13.82 -5.30
CA SER A 152 -2.29 -14.79 -4.52
C SER A 152 -3.29 -15.55 -3.65
N PRO A 153 -3.64 -16.81 -4.01
CA PRO A 153 -4.55 -17.60 -3.20
C PRO A 153 -3.98 -17.81 -1.79
N ALA A 154 -2.65 -17.78 -1.64
CA ALA A 154 -1.96 -17.86 -0.36
C ALA A 154 -2.19 -16.63 0.53
N LYS A 155 -2.10 -15.40 -0.03
CA LYS A 155 -2.32 -14.15 0.72
C LYS A 155 -3.79 -14.00 1.10
N LEU A 156 -4.70 -14.40 0.19
CA LEU A 156 -6.15 -14.45 0.47
C LEU A 156 -6.48 -15.53 1.51
N ALA A 157 -5.95 -16.74 1.36
CA ALA A 157 -6.14 -17.83 2.32
C ALA A 157 -5.59 -17.47 3.70
N GLY A 158 -4.45 -16.77 3.79
CA GLY A 158 -3.92 -16.28 5.06
C GLY A 158 -4.86 -15.29 5.75
N MET A 159 -5.43 -14.33 5.01
CA MET A 159 -6.40 -13.37 5.55
C MET A 159 -7.75 -14.01 5.89
N MET A 160 -8.23 -14.94 5.06
CA MET A 160 -9.47 -15.68 5.30
C MET A 160 -9.33 -16.61 6.51
N ALA A 161 -8.23 -17.34 6.63
CA ALA A 161 -7.94 -18.18 7.79
C ALA A 161 -7.82 -17.36 9.08
N GLY A 162 -7.25 -16.15 9.01
CA GLY A 162 -7.20 -15.23 10.14
C GLY A 162 -8.59 -14.78 10.59
N LYS A 163 -9.47 -14.40 9.66
CA LYS A 163 -10.86 -13.99 9.96
C LYS A 163 -11.74 -15.17 10.41
N ALA A 164 -11.58 -16.34 9.80
CA ALA A 164 -12.29 -17.55 10.16
C ALA A 164 -11.93 -18.02 11.58
N ARG A 165 -10.64 -17.97 11.97
CA ARG A 165 -10.22 -18.26 13.36
C ARG A 165 -10.83 -17.30 14.37
N LEU A 166 -10.85 -16.00 14.07
CA LEU A 166 -11.48 -15.01 14.96
C LEU A 166 -12.99 -15.25 15.12
N LEU A 167 -13.68 -15.63 14.04
CA LEU A 167 -15.10 -16.03 14.09
C LEU A 167 -15.30 -17.32 14.88
N ALA A 168 -14.45 -18.33 14.67
CA ALA A 168 -14.50 -19.59 15.40
C ALA A 168 -14.26 -19.37 16.90
N ASP A 169 -13.29 -18.54 17.28
CA ASP A 169 -13.00 -18.20 18.68
C ASP A 169 -14.18 -17.48 19.35
N VAL A 170 -14.83 -16.54 18.64
CA VAL A 170 -16.01 -15.81 19.15
C VAL A 170 -17.21 -16.76 19.32
N ILE A 171 -17.43 -17.67 18.37
CA ILE A 171 -18.52 -18.66 18.46
C ILE A 171 -18.23 -19.68 19.58
N ALA A 172 -16.98 -20.16 19.70
CA ALA A 172 -16.59 -21.08 20.77
C ALA A 172 -16.73 -20.44 22.15
N GLN A 173 -16.38 -19.15 22.30
CA GLN A 173 -16.61 -18.41 23.53
C GLN A 173 -18.09 -18.21 23.83
N ALA A 174 -18.92 -17.89 22.82
CA ALA A 174 -20.36 -17.75 23.00
C ALA A 174 -21.01 -19.07 23.43
N VAL A 175 -20.71 -20.17 22.74
CA VAL A 175 -21.23 -21.51 23.07
C VAL A 175 -20.72 -22.00 24.44
N GLY A 176 -19.44 -21.79 24.75
CA GLY A 176 -18.86 -22.15 26.05
C GLY A 176 -19.45 -21.33 27.21
N SER A 177 -19.79 -20.06 26.96
CA SER A 177 -20.49 -19.22 27.95
C SER A 177 -21.94 -19.66 28.18
N ASP A 178 -22.62 -20.14 27.14
CA ASP A 178 -23.99 -20.68 27.22
C ASP A 178 -24.06 -22.03 27.93
N GLU A 179 -23.00 -22.85 27.88
CA GLU A 179 -22.89 -24.08 28.70
C GLU A 179 -22.82 -23.78 30.21
N GLN A 180 -22.19 -22.68 30.59
CA GLN A 180 -22.04 -22.27 32.00
C GLN A 180 -23.26 -21.52 32.54
N THR A 181 -24.02 -20.83 31.67
CA THR A 181 -25.17 -20.00 32.07
C THR A 181 -26.55 -20.64 31.83
N GLN A 182 -26.62 -21.84 31.21
CA GLN A 182 -27.89 -22.48 30.80
C GLN A 182 -28.79 -21.58 29.95
N ALA A 183 -28.23 -20.56 29.29
CA ALA A 183 -28.98 -19.71 28.38
C ALA A 183 -29.25 -20.49 27.08
N ASN A 184 -30.53 -20.66 26.74
CA ASN A 184 -30.94 -21.29 25.48
C ASN A 184 -30.88 -20.24 24.36
N THR A 185 -29.75 -20.19 23.65
CA THR A 185 -29.58 -19.32 22.48
C THR A 185 -29.80 -20.12 21.18
N ASN A 186 -30.27 -19.43 20.14
CA ASN A 186 -30.51 -20.00 18.80
C ASN A 186 -29.27 -20.71 18.21
N LEU A 187 -28.06 -20.31 18.63
CA LEU A 187 -26.79 -20.95 18.26
C LEU A 187 -26.61 -22.35 18.87
N ARG A 188 -27.09 -22.56 20.10
CA ARG A 188 -27.08 -23.88 20.76
C ARG A 188 -28.03 -24.86 20.07
N ASP A 189 -29.21 -24.40 19.67
CA ASP A 189 -30.18 -25.22 18.94
C ASP A 189 -29.64 -25.64 17.57
N GLN A 190 -28.89 -24.76 16.88
CA GLN A 190 -28.23 -25.10 15.62
C GLN A 190 -27.08 -26.11 15.81
N LEU A 191 -26.30 -26.00 16.90
CA LEU A 191 -25.26 -26.97 17.26
C LEU A 191 -25.83 -28.36 17.58
N GLU A 192 -26.91 -28.44 18.36
CA GLU A 192 -27.56 -29.71 18.72
C GLU A 192 -28.29 -30.34 17.53
N ALA A 193 -28.92 -29.53 16.65
CA ALA A 193 -29.46 -30.01 15.39
C ALA A 193 -28.34 -30.60 14.50
N PHE A 194 -27.16 -29.99 14.48
CA PHE A 194 -26.01 -30.50 13.73
C PHE A 194 -25.46 -31.83 14.28
N LYS A 195 -25.36 -31.97 15.62
CA LYS A 195 -24.99 -33.23 16.27
C LYS A 195 -25.95 -34.36 15.93
N THR A 196 -27.25 -34.05 15.90
CA THR A 196 -28.31 -35.04 15.70
C THR A 196 -28.41 -35.50 14.24
N ILE A 197 -28.07 -34.65 13.27
CA ILE A 197 -28.32 -34.91 11.84
C ILE A 197 -27.07 -35.40 11.08
N LEU A 198 -25.86 -34.93 11.43
CA LEU A 198 -24.66 -35.18 10.60
C LEU A 198 -23.54 -35.96 11.30
N ILE A 199 -23.09 -35.55 12.50
CA ILE A 199 -21.94 -36.18 13.18
C ILE A 199 -22.17 -36.13 14.70
N HIS A 200 -22.41 -37.29 15.31
CA HIS A 200 -22.87 -37.41 16.70
C HIS A 200 -21.82 -36.97 17.75
N ASP A 201 -20.53 -36.99 17.39
CA ASP A 201 -19.38 -36.71 18.26
C ASP A 201 -18.66 -35.39 17.93
N ILE A 202 -19.35 -34.40 17.37
CA ILE A 202 -18.76 -33.10 17.07
C ILE A 202 -18.61 -32.24 18.33
N THR A 203 -17.39 -31.75 18.59
CA THR A 203 -17.11 -30.84 19.70
C THR A 203 -17.50 -29.40 19.34
N PRO A 204 -17.82 -28.52 20.32
CA PRO A 204 -18.13 -27.10 20.06
C PRO A 204 -17.07 -26.38 19.21
N GLN A 205 -15.80 -26.73 19.42
CA GLN A 205 -14.67 -26.19 18.67
C GLN A 205 -14.66 -26.65 17.21
N SER A 206 -14.94 -27.93 16.96
CA SER A 206 -15.03 -28.48 15.60
C SER A 206 -16.24 -27.93 14.83
N PHE A 207 -17.33 -27.62 15.53
CA PHE A 207 -18.51 -26.98 14.92
C PHE A 207 -18.24 -25.54 14.54
N ALA A 208 -17.56 -24.77 15.39
CA ALA A 208 -17.18 -23.40 15.10
C ALA A 208 -16.26 -23.30 13.87
N ASP A 209 -15.31 -24.24 13.73
CA ASP A 209 -14.43 -24.34 12.56
C ASP A 209 -15.19 -24.64 11.26
N LEU A 210 -16.19 -25.52 11.31
CA LEU A 210 -17.04 -25.85 10.15
C LEU A 210 -17.92 -24.67 9.72
N TYR A 211 -18.52 -23.95 10.69
CA TYR A 211 -19.38 -22.80 10.42
C TYR A 211 -18.59 -21.60 9.89
N ALA A 212 -17.32 -21.47 10.28
CA ALA A 212 -16.42 -20.43 9.78
C ALA A 212 -15.86 -20.73 8.37
N GLN A 213 -16.04 -21.96 7.85
CA GLN A 213 -15.56 -22.39 6.54
C GLN A 213 -16.59 -22.24 5.41
N THR A 214 -17.87 -21.99 5.72
CA THR A 214 -18.94 -21.67 4.76
C THR A 214 -19.09 -20.17 4.53
#